data_AF-A0A7C8D4Q4-F1
#
_entry.id   AF-A0A7C8D4Q4-F1
#
_cell.length_a   1.000
_cell.length_b   1.000
_cell.length_c   1.000
_cell.angle_alpha   90.00
_cell.angle_beta   90.00
_cell.angle_gamma   90.00
#
_symmetry.space_group_name_H-M   'P 1'
#
loop_
_entity.id
_entity.type
_entity.pdbx_description
1 polymer ?
#
loop_
_entity_poly.entity_id
_entity_poly.type
_entity_poly.pdbx_seq_one_letter_code
_entity_poly.pdbx_strand_id
1 'polypeptide(L)'
;MRAAWFEKFGDAADALVIGELEAPVAGPGEVLIRLHASGVNPSDVKKRAGSIPNLLDGGLVISDSDGAGIIEAADYVHPHSCCRRIHVLFAR
;
A
#
# COMPACT_ATOMS: atom_id res chain seq x y z
N MET A 1 2.00 -8.54 -8.78
CA MET A 1 1.79 -7.08 -8.79
C MET A 1 3.10 -6.47 -8.38
N ARG A 2 3.54 -5.44 -9.11
CA ARG A 2 4.76 -4.75 -8.73
C ARG A 2 4.50 -3.96 -7.45
N ALA A 3 5.43 -3.96 -6.52
CA ALA A 3 5.29 -3.26 -5.25
C ALA A 3 6.66 -2.80 -4.73
N ALA A 4 6.61 -1.79 -3.86
CA ALA A 4 7.71 -1.42 -2.98
C ALA A 4 7.27 -1.64 -1.53
N TRP A 5 8.06 -2.36 -0.74
CA TRP A 5 7.74 -2.67 0.66
C TRP A 5 8.98 -2.61 1.54
N PHE A 6 8.77 -2.65 2.85
CA PHE A 6 9.84 -2.85 3.83
C PHE A 6 9.43 -3.91 4.85
N GLU A 7 10.40 -4.72 5.27
CA GLU A 7 10.26 -5.78 6.28
C GLU A 7 11.17 -5.56 7.50
N LYS A 8 11.95 -4.47 7.46
CA LYS A 8 12.78 -3.96 8.55
C LYS A 8 12.75 -2.43 8.51
N PHE A 9 12.98 -1.80 9.66
CA PHE A 9 13.12 -0.34 9.71
C PHE A 9 14.49 0.10 9.19
N GLY A 10 14.55 1.31 8.62
CA GLY A 10 15.81 1.91 8.19
C GLY A 10 15.67 2.94 7.07
N ASP A 11 16.83 3.38 6.59
CA ASP A 11 16.93 4.25 5.42
C ASP A 11 16.44 3.54 4.16
N ALA A 12 15.96 4.31 3.19
CA ALA A 12 15.35 3.77 1.98
C ALA A 12 16.30 2.80 1.23
N ALA A 13 17.61 3.13 1.20
CA ALA A 13 18.63 2.33 0.53
C ALA A 13 18.80 0.93 1.14
N ASP A 14 18.54 0.79 2.45
CA ASP A 14 18.78 -0.46 3.18
C ASP A 14 17.50 -1.26 3.43
N ALA A 15 16.35 -0.57 3.55
CA ALA A 15 15.09 -1.16 3.98
C ALA A 15 14.07 -1.37 2.85
N LEU A 16 14.10 -0.56 1.78
CA LEU A 16 13.08 -0.63 0.73
C LEU A 16 13.41 -1.73 -0.29
N VAL A 17 12.49 -2.66 -0.45
CA VAL A 17 12.55 -3.75 -1.43
C VAL A 17 11.56 -3.44 -2.55
N ILE A 18 11.98 -3.63 -3.81
CA ILE A 18 11.12 -3.49 -4.98
C ILE A 18 11.07 -4.84 -5.69
N GLY A 19 9.87 -5.32 -5.98
CA GLY A 19 9.68 -6.63 -6.61
C GLY A 19 8.23 -6.93 -6.95
N GLU A 20 7.89 -8.21 -7.05
CA GLU A 20 6.55 -8.71 -7.33
C GLU A 20 5.97 -9.40 -6.09
N LEU A 21 4.71 -9.08 -5.77
CA LEU A 21 3.89 -9.75 -4.75
C LEU A 21 2.60 -10.29 -5.39
N GLU A 22 1.90 -11.20 -4.73
CA GLU A 22 0.56 -11.59 -5.17
C GLU A 22 -0.38 -10.37 -5.16
N ALA A 23 -1.22 -10.27 -6.19
CA ALA A 23 -2.23 -9.21 -6.21
C ALA A 23 -3.30 -9.52 -5.15
N PRO A 24 -3.66 -8.55 -4.30
CA PRO A 24 -4.72 -8.73 -3.32
C PRO A 24 -6.08 -8.86 -4.02
N VAL A 25 -7.01 -9.51 -3.33
CA VAL A 25 -8.41 -9.63 -3.76
C VAL A 25 -9.24 -8.71 -2.87
N ALA A 26 -10.08 -7.87 -3.49
CA ALA A 26 -10.98 -7.00 -2.74
C ALA A 26 -12.00 -7.85 -1.96
N GLY A 27 -12.08 -7.64 -0.64
CA GLY A 27 -13.12 -8.22 0.20
C GLY A 27 -14.40 -7.37 0.26
N PRO A 28 -15.38 -7.79 1.07
CA PRO A 28 -16.63 -7.07 1.24
C PRO A 28 -16.45 -5.60 1.65
N GLY A 29 -16.94 -4.68 0.82
CA GLY A 29 -16.84 -3.23 1.05
C GLY A 29 -15.48 -2.62 0.73
N GLU A 30 -14.58 -3.37 0.11
CA GLU A 30 -13.27 -2.91 -0.36
C GLU A 30 -13.26 -2.75 -1.89
N VAL A 31 -12.30 -1.96 -2.37
CA VAL A 31 -12.01 -1.80 -3.81
C VAL A 31 -10.57 -2.19 -4.10
N LEU A 32 -10.38 -2.87 -5.22
CA LEU A 32 -9.07 -3.06 -5.81
C LEU A 32 -8.82 -1.92 -6.80
N ILE A 33 -7.74 -1.16 -6.58
CA ILE A 33 -7.38 -0.03 -7.42
C ILE A 33 -6.05 -0.34 -8.12
N ARG A 34 -6.05 -0.27 -9.45
CA ARG A 34 -4.83 -0.18 -10.23
C ARG A 34 -4.30 1.25 -10.19
N LEU A 35 -3.25 1.45 -9.40
CA LEU A 35 -2.60 2.75 -9.28
C LEU A 35 -1.90 3.13 -10.59
N HIS A 36 -2.06 4.40 -10.95
CA HIS A 36 -1.27 5.09 -11.97
C HIS A 36 -0.19 5.98 -11.34
N ALA A 37 -0.42 6.46 -10.12
CA ALA A 37 0.53 7.25 -9.36
C ALA A 37 0.39 6.97 -7.86
N SER A 38 1.51 7.12 -7.15
CA SER A 38 1.56 7.13 -5.68
C SER A 38 2.39 8.32 -5.21
N GLY A 39 2.01 8.90 -4.08
CA GLY A 39 2.68 10.03 -3.47
C GLY A 39 3.53 9.60 -2.28
N VAL A 40 4.80 10.02 -2.26
CA VAL A 40 5.68 9.81 -1.11
C VAL A 40 5.52 10.98 -0.15
N ASN A 41 5.13 10.68 1.09
CA ASN A 41 4.95 11.67 2.15
C ASN A 41 5.99 11.55 3.28
N PRO A 42 6.24 12.61 4.06
CA PRO A 42 7.11 12.53 5.24
C PRO A 42 6.68 11.46 6.26
N SER A 43 5.38 11.15 6.34
CA SER A 43 4.86 10.07 7.18
C SER A 43 5.37 8.69 6.77
N ASP A 44 5.57 8.44 5.49
CA ASP A 44 6.01 7.14 4.97
C ASP A 44 7.48 6.92 5.34
N VAL A 45 8.29 7.98 5.21
CA VAL A 45 9.68 8.00 5.69
C VAL A 45 9.75 7.73 7.18
N LYS A 46 8.92 8.40 8.01
CA LYS A 46 8.90 8.21 9.46
C LYS A 46 8.47 6.81 9.87
N LYS A 47 7.44 6.26 9.23
CA LYS A 47 6.98 4.87 9.46
C LYS A 47 8.08 3.87 9.15
N ARG A 48 8.73 3.99 7.99
CA ARG A 48 9.87 3.13 7.60
C ARG A 48 11.08 3.32 8.53
N ALA A 49 11.30 4.53 9.07
CA ALA A 49 12.33 4.81 10.05
C ALA A 49 11.99 4.32 11.48
N GLY A 50 10.84 3.66 11.69
CA GLY A 50 10.47 3.07 12.97
C GLY A 50 9.73 3.98 13.93
N SER A 51 9.05 5.03 13.45
CA SER A 51 8.24 5.91 14.32
C SER A 51 7.06 5.20 15.00
N ILE A 52 6.72 3.99 14.55
CA ILE A 52 5.71 3.10 15.13
C ILE A 52 6.43 1.76 15.39
N PRO A 53 6.92 1.50 16.62
CA PRO A 53 7.82 0.37 16.89
C PRO A 53 7.26 -1.01 16.56
N ASN A 54 5.94 -1.18 16.68
CA ASN A 54 5.23 -2.45 16.45
C ASN A 54 4.60 -2.55 15.05
N LEU A 55 4.98 -1.67 14.10
CA LEU A 55 4.39 -1.64 12.76
C LEU A 55 4.62 -2.94 11.97
N LEU A 56 5.73 -3.64 12.24
CA LEU A 56 6.14 -4.85 11.53
C LEU A 56 5.63 -6.15 12.17
N ASP A 57 4.90 -6.08 13.30
CA ASP A 57 4.35 -7.26 13.97
C ASP A 57 3.35 -8.02 13.08
N GLY A 58 2.74 -7.32 12.11
CA GLY A 58 1.83 -7.89 11.10
C GLY A 58 2.51 -8.37 9.81
N GLY A 59 3.85 -8.32 9.74
CA GLY A 59 4.63 -8.65 8.54
C GLY A 59 5.11 -7.42 7.76
N LEU A 60 5.42 -7.63 6.48
CA LEU A 60 5.89 -6.56 5.59
C LEU A 60 4.85 -5.46 5.42
N VAL A 61 5.33 -4.25 5.10
CA VAL A 61 4.48 -3.09 4.84
C VAL A 61 4.76 -2.56 3.43
N ILE A 62 3.73 -2.53 2.59
CA ILE A 62 3.77 -1.83 1.31
C ILE A 62 3.87 -0.32 1.59
N SER A 63 4.83 0.35 0.96
CA SER A 63 5.10 1.77 1.19
C SER A 63 3.99 2.66 0.63
N ASP A 64 3.95 3.87 1.18
CA ASP A 64 3.14 5.01 0.75
C ASP A 64 1.65 4.88 1.06
N SER A 65 1.04 5.96 1.55
CA SER A 65 -0.39 5.98 1.92
C SER A 65 -1.30 6.57 0.86
N ASP A 66 -0.73 7.26 -0.12
CA ASP A 66 -1.47 8.08 -1.07
C ASP A 66 -1.27 7.56 -2.50
N GLY A 67 -2.36 7.53 -3.27
CA GLY A 67 -2.31 7.13 -4.67
C GLY A 67 -3.58 7.47 -5.43
N ALA A 68 -3.45 7.45 -6.76
CA ALA A 68 -4.53 7.68 -7.70
C ALA A 68 -4.51 6.60 -8.78
N GLY A 69 -5.68 6.09 -9.15
CA GLY A 69 -5.81 4.94 -10.03
C GLY A 69 -7.23 4.70 -10.51
N ILE A 70 -7.42 3.56 -11.17
CA ILE A 70 -8.72 3.10 -11.67
C ILE A 70 -9.17 1.91 -10.83
N ILE A 71 -10.46 1.86 -10.48
CA ILE A 71 -11.06 0.70 -9.82
C ILE A 71 -11.09 -0.47 -10.83
N GLU A 72 -10.45 -1.59 -10.49
CA GLU A 72 -10.45 -2.81 -11.31
C GLU A 72 -11.47 -3.83 -10.85
N ALA A 73 -11.70 -3.91 -9.54
CA ALA A 73 -12.69 -4.78 -8.94
C ALA A 73 -13.24 -4.17 -7.65
N ALA A 74 -14.46 -4.55 -7.30
CA ALA A 74 -15.17 -4.05 -6.14
C ALA A 74 -16.16 -5.11 -5.64
N ASP A 75 -16.30 -5.24 -4.33
CA ASP A 75 -17.46 -5.90 -3.71
C ASP A 75 -18.33 -4.81 -3.06
N TYR A 76 -19.66 -4.99 -2.99
CA TYR A 76 -20.67 -3.95 -2.72
C TYR A 76 -20.12 -2.67 -2.08
N VAL A 77 -19.89 -1.65 -2.92
CA VAL A 77 -19.35 -0.36 -2.49
C VAL A 77 -20.52 0.61 -2.42
N HIS A 78 -20.87 1.05 -1.22
CA HIS A 78 -21.83 2.15 -1.09
C HIS A 78 -21.31 3.37 -1.89
N PRO A 79 -22.13 4.11 -2.63
CA PRO A 79 -21.69 5.25 -3.46
C PRO A 79 -21.02 6.41 -2.68
N HIS A 80 -20.97 6.31 -1.35
CA HIS A 80 -20.32 7.25 -0.42
C HIS A 80 -19.19 6.58 0.39
N SER A 81 -18.72 5.39 -0.01
CA SER A 81 -17.62 4.70 0.64
C SER A 81 -16.30 5.40 0.34
N CYS A 82 -16.06 6.55 0.98
CA CYS A 82 -14.70 7.02 1.17
C CYS A 82 -13.97 6.00 2.03
N CYS A 83 -12.86 5.53 1.48
CA CYS A 83 -11.66 5.28 2.27
C CYS A 83 -11.71 4.08 3.23
N ARG A 84 -12.33 2.96 2.82
CA ARG A 84 -12.11 1.66 3.48
C ARG A 84 -11.19 0.81 2.61
N ARG A 85 -9.96 0.65 3.10
CA ARG A 85 -8.82 -0.14 2.58
C ARG A 85 -8.66 -0.15 1.06
N ILE A 86 -7.72 0.67 0.61
CA ILE A 86 -7.22 0.61 -0.77
C ILE A 86 -6.09 -0.42 -0.78
N HIS A 87 -6.32 -1.51 -1.49
CA HIS A 87 -5.27 -2.43 -1.84
C HIS A 87 -4.51 -1.88 -3.05
N VAL A 88 -3.25 -1.50 -2.84
CA VAL A 88 -2.42 -0.82 -3.82
C VAL A 88 -1.81 -1.83 -4.79
N LEU A 89 -2.20 -1.74 -6.06
CA LEU A 89 -1.58 -2.43 -7.17
C LEU A 89 -0.80 -1.41 -8.01
N PHE A 90 0.54 -1.48 -8.06
CA PHE A 90 1.27 -0.77 -9.12
C PHE A 90 1.20 -1.63 -10.39
N ALA A 91 0.50 -1.13 -11.42
CA ALA A 91 0.55 -1.74 -12.74
C ALA A 91 1.73 -1.22 -13.55
N ARG A 92 2.16 -2.05 -14.49
CA ARG A 92 3.18 -1.74 -15.49
C ARG A 92 2.76 -0.56 -16.38
#